data_AF-A0AAN5YSY9-F1
#
_entry.id   AF-A0AAN5YSY9-F1
#
_cell.length_a   1.000
_cell.length_b   1.000
_cell.length_c   1.000
_cell.angle_alpha   90.00
_cell.angle_beta   90.00
_cell.angle_gamma   90.00
#
_symmetry.space_group_name_H-M   'P 1'
#
loop_
_entity.id
_entity.type
_entity.pdbx_description
1 polymer ?
#
loop_
_entity_poly.entity_id
_entity_poly.type
_entity_poly.pdbx_seq_one_letter_code
_entity_poly.pdbx_strand_id
1 'polypeptide(L)'
;MMRASDLVLVDELGHVRPRGAQRPFNVAAFAIYSEICKARRDVNAACPAHSIHGSAFSCFGKPLEMIFQDALRFYKEYAVYPRYGGAALTTGEWAWITKALGFCRSVVPRRGRIFVHNSRPVHTATPS
;
A
#
# COMPACT_ATOMS: atom_id res chain seq x y z
N MET A 1 -8.13 10.73 -18.23
CA MET A 1 -8.82 9.54 -17.70
C MET A 1 -7.98 8.31 -18.03
N MET A 2 -7.79 7.38 -17.09
CA MET A 2 -7.01 6.15 -17.29
C MET A 2 -7.90 5.03 -17.84
N ARG A 3 -7.40 4.21 -18.75
CA ARG A 3 -8.10 3.06 -19.35
C ARG A 3 -7.36 1.76 -19.04
N ALA A 4 -8.04 0.63 -19.18
CA ALA A 4 -7.42 -0.70 -19.03
C ALA A 4 -6.22 -0.88 -19.99
N SER A 5 -6.31 -0.32 -21.20
CA SER A 5 -5.23 -0.32 -22.20
C SER A 5 -4.00 0.50 -21.81
N ASP A 6 -4.10 1.36 -20.79
CA ASP A 6 -2.98 2.18 -20.32
C ASP A 6 -2.15 1.48 -19.23
N LEU A 7 -2.61 0.32 -18.73
CA LEU A 7 -1.96 -0.40 -17.63
C LEU A 7 -0.72 -1.14 -18.12
N VAL A 8 0.40 -0.95 -17.42
CA VAL A 8 1.65 -1.66 -17.66
C VAL A 8 1.66 -2.94 -16.84
N LEU A 9 1.92 -4.07 -17.49
CA LEU A 9 2.12 -5.35 -16.83
C LEU A 9 3.62 -5.54 -16.58
N VAL A 10 3.99 -5.75 -15.33
CA VAL A 10 5.39 -5.88 -14.90
C VAL A 10 5.55 -7.19 -14.13
N ASP A 11 6.62 -7.95 -14.39
CA ASP A 11 6.94 -9.15 -13.59
C ASP A 11 7.68 -8.82 -12.29
N GLU A 12 7.94 -9.84 -11.46
CA GLU A 12 8.57 -9.67 -10.14
C GLU A 12 9.98 -9.03 -10.19
N LEU A 13 10.65 -9.12 -11.34
CA LEU A 13 11.97 -8.54 -11.59
C LEU A 13 11.91 -7.09 -12.10
N GLY A 14 10.72 -6.56 -12.37
CA GLY A 14 10.54 -5.22 -12.89
C GLY A 14 10.54 -5.14 -14.42
N HIS A 15 10.47 -6.28 -15.14
CA HIS A 15 10.43 -6.27 -16.60
C HIS A 15 9.01 -6.09 -17.12
N VAL A 16 8.83 -5.16 -18.07
CA VAL A 16 7.56 -4.93 -18.75
C VAL A 16 7.24 -6.12 -19.64
N ARG A 17 6.04 -6.67 -19.51
CA ARG A 17 5.57 -7.84 -20.26
C ARG A 17 4.82 -7.43 -21.52
N PRO A 18 4.86 -8.22 -22.62
CA PRO A 18 4.23 -7.87 -23.89
C PRO A 18 2.71 -7.68 -23.83
N ARG A 19 2.03 -8.31 -22.86
CA ARG A 19 0.56 -8.21 -22.70
C ARG A 19 0.09 -6.89 -22.07
N GLY A 20 0.99 -6.09 -21.51
CA GLY A 20 0.66 -4.77 -20.96
C GLY A 20 1.00 -3.63 -21.91
N ALA A 21 0.66 -2.41 -21.52
CA ALA A 21 1.10 -1.20 -22.23
C ALA A 21 2.62 -1.11 -22.26
N GLN A 22 3.20 -0.87 -23.44
CA GLN A 22 4.65 -0.69 -23.61
C GLN A 22 5.03 0.76 -23.32
N ARG A 23 4.94 1.16 -22.05
CA ARG A 23 5.20 2.53 -21.59
C ARG A 23 6.10 2.56 -20.36
N PRO A 24 6.86 3.66 -20.15
CA PRO A 24 7.59 3.87 -18.90
C PRO A 24 6.64 3.84 -17.70
N PHE A 25 7.11 3.27 -16.60
CA PHE A 25 6.40 3.24 -15.33
C PHE A 25 7.28 3.78 -14.20
N ASN A 26 6.68 4.09 -13.06
CA ASN A 26 7.40 4.58 -11.90
C ASN A 26 8.08 3.41 -11.16
N VAL A 27 9.39 3.26 -11.37
CA VAL A 27 10.22 2.22 -10.74
C VAL A 27 10.22 2.34 -9.21
N ALA A 28 10.22 3.56 -8.67
CA ALA A 28 10.19 3.77 -7.22
C ALA A 28 8.87 3.28 -6.62
N ALA A 29 7.74 3.52 -7.30
CA ALA A 29 6.45 2.97 -6.89
C ALA A 29 6.44 1.44 -6.97
N PHE A 30 6.97 0.87 -8.06
CA PHE A 30 7.08 -0.59 -8.22
C PHE A 30 7.91 -1.25 -7.12
N ALA A 31 8.99 -0.63 -6.64
CA ALA A 31 9.78 -1.16 -5.53
C ALA A 31 8.92 -1.37 -4.25
N ILE A 32 7.98 -0.46 -3.97
CA ILE A 32 7.03 -0.60 -2.86
C ILE A 32 6.16 -1.84 -3.04
N TYR A 33 5.55 -1.95 -4.22
CA TYR A 33 4.68 -3.06 -4.57
C TYR A 33 5.42 -4.40 -4.49
N SER A 34 6.64 -4.45 -5.02
CA SER A 34 7.49 -5.64 -5.02
C SER A 34 7.74 -6.13 -3.59
N GLU A 35 8.11 -5.24 -2.66
CA GLU A 35 8.36 -5.62 -1.26
C GLU A 35 7.09 -6.07 -0.54
N ILE A 36 5.95 -5.40 -0.76
CA ILE A 36 4.67 -5.82 -0.20
C ILE A 36 4.26 -7.19 -0.74
N CYS A 37 4.30 -7.42 -2.05
CA CYS A 37 3.91 -8.70 -2.66
C CYS A 37 4.82 -9.85 -2.21
N LYS A 38 6.12 -9.60 -2.02
CA LYS A 38 7.07 -10.59 -1.47
C LYS A 38 6.72 -10.97 -0.03
N ALA A 39 6.41 -10.01 0.81
CA ALA A 39 6.12 -10.24 2.23
C ALA A 39 4.68 -10.72 2.49
N ARG A 40 3.73 -10.34 1.64
CA ARG A 40 2.29 -10.57 1.79
C ARG A 40 1.71 -11.13 0.49
N ARG A 41 1.96 -12.43 0.25
CA ARG A 41 1.40 -13.15 -0.92
C ARG A 41 -0.13 -13.21 -0.93
N ASP A 42 -0.76 -12.94 0.21
CA ASP A 42 -2.21 -12.82 0.36
C ASP A 42 -2.78 -11.49 -0.18
N VAL A 43 -1.93 -10.49 -0.47
CA VAL A 43 -2.34 -9.18 -1.00
C VAL A 43 -2.45 -9.23 -2.52
N ASN A 44 -3.61 -8.83 -3.05
CA ASN A 44 -3.87 -8.77 -4.48
C ASN A 44 -3.63 -7.37 -5.06
N ALA A 45 -3.81 -6.33 -4.23
CA ALA A 45 -3.63 -4.95 -4.63
C ALA A 45 -3.08 -4.12 -3.48
N ALA A 46 -2.21 -3.17 -3.81
CA ALA A 46 -1.82 -2.11 -2.89
C ALA A 46 -2.08 -0.74 -3.54
N CYS A 47 -2.12 0.31 -2.74
CA CYS A 47 -2.30 1.67 -3.24
C CYS A 47 -1.61 2.65 -2.29
N PRO A 48 -0.51 3.30 -2.70
CA PRO A 48 0.04 4.45 -2.02
C PRO A 48 -0.82 5.69 -2.31
N ALA A 49 -1.13 6.46 -1.27
CA ALA A 49 -1.92 7.67 -1.35
C ALA A 49 -1.26 8.81 -0.57
N HIS A 50 -1.20 9.98 -1.21
CA HIS A 50 -0.64 11.22 -0.66
C HIS A 50 -1.70 12.33 -0.64
N SER A 51 -2.87 12.05 -0.05
CA SER A 51 -3.88 13.10 0.13
C SER A 51 -3.34 14.19 1.06
N ILE A 52 -3.77 15.45 0.85
CA ILE A 52 -3.28 16.60 1.61
C ILE A 52 -3.37 16.34 3.13
N HIS A 53 -4.56 15.96 3.61
CA HIS A 53 -4.78 15.70 5.04
C HIS A 53 -4.06 14.44 5.53
N GLY A 54 -3.95 13.39 4.71
CA GLY A 54 -3.25 12.16 5.08
C GLY A 54 -1.75 12.38 5.24
N SER A 55 -1.14 13.09 4.29
CA SER A 55 0.26 13.49 4.34
C SER A 55 0.52 14.40 5.54
N ALA A 56 -0.32 15.43 5.76
CA ALA A 56 -0.18 16.33 6.91
C ALA A 56 -0.27 15.59 8.24
N PHE A 57 -1.27 14.72 8.42
CA PHE A 57 -1.42 13.93 9.65
C PHE A 57 -0.25 12.95 9.87
N SER A 58 0.27 12.36 8.79
CA SER A 58 1.35 11.37 8.88
C SER A 58 2.62 11.92 9.53
N CYS A 59 2.86 13.23 9.44
CA CYS A 59 4.01 13.90 10.06
C CYS A 59 4.06 13.71 11.59
N PHE A 60 2.89 13.64 12.25
CA PHE A 60 2.84 13.43 13.70
C PHE A 60 3.37 12.05 14.10
N GLY A 61 3.35 11.06 13.20
CA GLY A 61 3.80 9.69 13.50
C GLY A 61 3.01 9.04 14.64
N LYS A 62 1.76 9.46 14.84
CA LYS A 62 0.86 8.96 15.90
C LYS A 62 -0.31 8.17 15.32
N PRO A 63 -0.90 7.24 16.10
CA PRO A 63 -2.15 6.62 15.75
C PRO A 63 -3.29 7.65 15.58
N LEU A 64 -4.16 7.42 14.60
CA LEU A 64 -5.52 7.96 14.52
C LEU A 64 -6.30 7.60 15.79
N GLU A 65 -6.99 8.60 16.33
CA GLU A 65 -7.89 8.46 17.46
C GLU A 65 -9.26 8.00 16.97
N MET A 66 -9.87 7.05 17.67
CA MET A 66 -11.11 6.39 17.27
C MET A 66 -12.33 7.14 17.78
N ILE A 67 -12.40 8.44 17.47
CA ILE A 67 -13.36 9.37 18.06
C ILE A 67 -14.58 9.65 17.17
N PHE A 68 -14.58 9.14 15.93
CA PHE A 68 -15.69 9.29 14.98
C PHE A 68 -15.88 8.01 14.15
N GLN A 69 -17.10 7.83 13.63
CA GLN A 69 -17.54 6.58 12.98
C GLN A 69 -16.63 6.12 11.84
N ASP A 70 -16.20 7.02 10.97
CA ASP A 70 -15.34 6.64 9.84
C ASP A 70 -13.92 6.27 10.27
N ALA A 71 -13.43 6.74 11.42
CA ALA A 71 -12.15 6.29 11.96
C ALA A 71 -12.19 4.82 12.37
N LEU A 72 -13.36 4.30 12.78
CA LEU A 72 -13.53 2.91 13.22
C LEU A 72 -13.24 1.90 12.09
N ARG A 73 -13.33 2.32 10.82
CA ARG A 73 -12.90 1.49 9.67
C ARG A 73 -11.42 1.08 9.76
N PHE A 74 -10.63 1.78 10.56
CA PHE A 74 -9.22 1.49 10.79
C PHE A 74 -8.96 0.84 12.15
N TYR A 75 -9.98 0.64 13.00
CA TYR A 75 -9.75 0.09 14.33
C TYR A 75 -9.05 -1.28 14.27
N LYS A 76 -7.84 -1.38 14.81
CA LYS A 76 -6.97 -2.57 14.77
C LYS A 76 -6.62 -3.10 13.37
N GLU A 77 -6.93 -2.35 12.31
CA GLU A 77 -6.68 -2.75 10.92
C GLU A 77 -5.63 -1.87 10.21
N TYR A 78 -4.93 -1.00 10.94
CA TYR A 78 -3.80 -0.21 10.41
C TYR A 78 -2.62 -0.13 11.38
N ALA A 79 -1.45 0.11 10.81
CA ALA A 79 -0.20 0.34 11.53
C ALA A 79 0.33 1.75 11.28
N VAL A 80 1.20 2.22 12.18
CA VAL A 80 1.96 3.47 12.04
C VAL A 80 3.43 3.13 11.93
N TYR A 81 4.11 3.70 10.93
CA TYR A 81 5.56 3.62 10.81
C TYR A 81 6.17 4.99 11.15
N PRO A 82 6.70 5.18 12.37
CA PRO A 82 7.06 6.50 12.89
C PRO A 82 8.45 6.99 12.41
N ARG A 83 9.27 6.10 11.83
CA ARG A 83 10.62 6.45 11.36
C ARG A 83 10.57 7.18 10.02
N TYR A 84 11.56 8.02 9.79
CA TYR A 84 11.79 8.71 8.53
C TYR A 84 13.24 8.48 8.11
N GLY A 85 13.47 7.73 7.03
CA GLY A 85 14.81 7.32 6.58
C GLY A 85 15.56 8.33 5.71
N GLY A 86 15.02 9.54 5.51
CA GLY A 86 15.63 10.58 4.66
C GLY A 86 14.98 10.69 3.27
N ALA A 87 15.39 11.67 2.46
CA ALA A 87 14.75 12.07 1.19
C ALA A 87 14.54 10.91 0.19
N ALA A 88 15.50 9.99 0.09
CA ALA A 88 15.44 8.82 -0.77
C ALA A 88 15.04 7.56 0.03
N LEU A 89 13.90 6.97 -0.32
CA LEU A 89 13.45 5.70 0.28
C LEU A 89 14.32 4.59 -0.31
N THR A 90 15.19 4.02 0.52
CA THR A 90 16.01 2.86 0.13
C THR A 90 15.17 1.59 0.18
N THR A 91 15.60 0.53 -0.52
CA THR A 91 14.97 -0.80 -0.44
C THR A 91 14.83 -1.27 1.01
N GLY A 92 15.80 -0.93 1.88
CA GLY A 92 15.73 -1.23 3.31
C GLY A 92 14.54 -0.56 4.01
N GLU A 93 14.25 0.71 3.71
CA GLU A 93 13.12 1.42 4.33
C GLU A 93 11.76 0.80 3.94
N TRP A 94 11.62 0.34 2.70
CA TRP A 94 10.42 -0.37 2.25
C TRP A 94 10.23 -1.71 2.96
N ALA A 95 11.31 -2.46 3.21
CA ALA A 95 11.25 -3.67 4.02
C ALA A 95 10.77 -3.36 5.45
N TRP A 96 11.23 -2.26 6.06
CA TRP A 96 10.77 -1.84 7.38
C TRP A 96 9.31 -1.40 7.41
N ILE A 97 8.85 -0.64 6.40
CA ILE A 97 7.44 -0.23 6.26
C ILE A 97 6.56 -1.46 6.07
N THR A 98 6.98 -2.40 5.23
CA THR A 98 6.25 -3.65 4.96
C THR A 98 6.21 -4.53 6.21
N LYS A 99 7.29 -4.57 6.99
CA LYS A 99 7.30 -5.23 8.30
C LYS A 99 6.34 -4.56 9.28
N ALA A 100 6.29 -3.22 9.31
CA ALA A 100 5.37 -2.47 10.15
C ALA A 100 3.90 -2.67 9.74
N LEU A 101 3.62 -2.83 8.45
CA LEU A 101 2.29 -3.20 7.94
C LEU A 101 1.80 -4.50 8.57
N GLY A 102 2.68 -5.49 8.76
CA GLY A 102 2.33 -6.77 9.39
C GLY A 102 1.13 -7.42 8.69
N PHE A 103 0.09 -7.75 9.44
CA PHE A 103 -1.20 -8.26 8.92
C PHE A 103 -2.28 -7.17 8.78
N CYS A 104 -1.95 -5.90 9.04
CA CYS A 104 -2.89 -4.81 8.88
C CYS A 104 -3.23 -4.58 7.39
N ARG A 105 -4.35 -3.89 7.16
CA ARG A 105 -4.81 -3.49 5.83
C ARG A 105 -4.26 -2.14 5.37
N SER A 106 -3.61 -1.41 6.26
CA SER A 106 -2.96 -0.15 5.91
C SER A 106 -1.81 0.18 6.83
N VAL A 107 -0.90 1.02 6.34
CA VAL A 107 0.22 1.57 7.12
C VAL A 107 0.38 3.05 6.82
N VAL A 108 0.65 3.85 7.85
CA VAL A 108 0.89 5.30 7.76
C VAL A 108 2.37 5.59 8.04
N PRO A 109 3.23 5.70 7.01
CA PRO A 109 4.58 6.24 7.15
C PRO A 109 4.57 7.78 7.16
N ARG A 110 5.63 8.43 7.68
CA ARG A 110 5.79 9.91 7.78
C ARG A 110 5.80 10.72 6.45
N ARG A 111 5.27 10.17 5.36
CA ARG A 111 5.17 10.79 4.01
C ARG A 111 3.79 10.66 3.37
N GLY A 112 2.85 9.95 3.99
CA GLY A 112 1.57 9.62 3.38
C GLY A 112 0.98 8.35 3.97
N ARG A 113 0.25 7.58 3.14
CA ARG A 113 -0.42 6.36 3.57
C ARG A 113 -0.35 5.29 2.50
N ILE A 114 -0.23 4.03 2.90
CA ILE A 114 -0.31 2.88 2.00
C ILE A 114 -1.48 2.02 2.45
N PHE A 115 -2.34 1.68 1.50
CA PHE A 115 -3.40 0.71 1.66
C PHE A 115 -3.00 -0.60 0.98
N VAL A 116 -3.37 -1.71 1.61
CA VAL A 116 -3.36 -3.02 0.98
C VAL A 116 -4.76 -3.60 1.01
N HIS A 117 -5.12 -4.26 -0.06
CA HIS A 117 -6.39 -4.93 -0.22
C HIS A 117 -6.13 -6.39 -0.61
N ASN A 118 -6.80 -7.27 0.12
CA ASN A 118 -6.93 -8.65 -0.26
C ASN A 118 -8.37 -8.82 -0.74
N SER A 119 -8.54 -9.45 -1.89
CA SER A 119 -9.80 -10.13 -2.14
C SER A 119 -9.89 -11.26 -1.12
N ARG A 120 -10.66 -11.08 -0.04
CA ARG A 120 -11.26 -12.27 0.59
C ARG A 120 -12.06 -12.95 -0.53
N PRO A 121 -12.01 -14.29 -0.68
CA PRO A 121 -13.07 -14.94 -1.44
C PRO A 121 -14.38 -14.43 -0.81
N VAL A 122 -15.27 -13.89 -1.65
CA VAL A 122 -16.62 -13.56 -1.23
C VAL A 122 -17.14 -14.83 -0.57
N HIS A 123 -17.38 -14.80 0.75
CA HIS A 123 -18.12 -15.89 1.38
C HIS A 123 -19.43 -15.97 0.60
N THR A 124 -19.57 -17.03 -0.18
CA THR A 124 -20.87 -17.43 -0.70
C THR A 124 -21.73 -17.58 0.55
N ALA A 125 -22.68 -16.66 0.72
CA ALA A 125 -23.72 -16.83 1.70
C ALA A 125 -24.39 -18.16 1.37
N THR A 126 -24.13 -19.18 2.18
CA THR A 126 -24.96 -20.38 2.20
C THR A 126 -26.34 -19.90 2.63
N PRO A 127 -27.37 -19.99 1.77
CA PRO A 127 -28.72 -19.69 2.21
C PRO A 127 -29.11 -20.72 3.26
N SER A 128 -29.58 -20.24 4.40
CA SER A 128 -30.26 -20.98 5.46
C SER A 128 -31.53 -21.65 4.94
#